data_AF-A0A2D4JCR2-F1
#
_entry.id   AF-A0A2D4JCR2-F1
#
_cell.length_a   1.000
_cell.length_b   1.000
_cell.length_c   1.000
_cell.angle_alpha   90.00
_cell.angle_beta   90.00
_cell.angle_gamma   90.00
#
_symmetry.space_group_name_H-M   'P 1'
#
loop_
_entity.id
_entity.type
_entity.pdbx_description
1 polymer ?
#
loop_
_entity_poly.entity_id
_entity_poly.type
_entity_poly.pdbx_seq_one_letter_code
_entity_poly.pdbx_strand_id
1 'polypeptide(L)'
;VHGGDFVLKIEPPLGWSFEPTSVDIHVDGINDICTKGGDINFVFTGFSVNGKVLSKGQALGPAGVLVALRSPSTGVTLQSTTTHPGGKYAFLKVLPGEYEVFASHPTWTLKEAA
;
A
#
# COMPACT_ATOMS: atom_id res chain seq x y z
N VAL A 1 -3.28 35.57 -20.23
CA VAL A 1 -3.17 34.47 -19.25
C VAL A 1 -2.50 33.32 -19.98
N HIS A 2 -1.30 32.91 -19.59
CA HIS A 2 -0.65 31.77 -20.23
C HIS A 2 -1.25 30.50 -19.63
N GLY A 3 -2.14 29.86 -20.39
CA GLY A 3 -2.66 28.55 -20.06
C GLY A 3 -1.58 27.48 -20.22
N GLY A 4 -1.77 26.35 -19.54
CA GLY A 4 -0.81 25.25 -19.57
C GLY A 4 -1.33 23.99 -18.90
N ASP A 5 -0.70 22.88 -19.24
CA ASP A 5 -0.95 21.58 -18.65
C ASP A 5 0.09 21.30 -17.56
N PHE A 6 -0.39 20.93 -16.39
CA PHE A 6 0.43 20.64 -15.22
C PHE A 6 0.04 19.29 -14.62
N VAL A 7 0.98 18.67 -13.92
CA VAL A 7 0.72 17.48 -13.10
C VAL A 7 1.07 17.83 -11.66
N LEU A 8 0.06 17.90 -10.80
CA LEU A 8 0.26 18.04 -9.37
C LEU A 8 0.47 16.65 -8.77
N LYS A 9 1.61 16.43 -8.11
CA LYS A 9 1.97 15.16 -7.50
C LYS A 9 2.30 15.36 -6.03
N ILE A 10 1.91 14.40 -5.20
CA ILE A 10 2.25 14.39 -3.77
C ILE A 10 3.42 13.44 -3.48
N GLU A 11 4.26 13.82 -2.53
CA GLU A 11 5.37 13.01 -2.01
C GLU A 11 5.11 12.72 -0.53
N PRO A 12 4.37 11.64 -0.23
CA PRO A 12 4.04 11.31 1.15
C PRO A 12 5.24 10.74 1.90
N PRO A 13 5.24 10.79 3.24
CA PRO A 13 6.23 10.09 4.05
C PRO A 13 6.28 8.60 3.70
N LEU A 14 7.44 7.98 3.95
CA LEU A 14 7.63 6.56 3.64
C LEU A 14 6.56 5.71 4.34
N GLY A 15 5.87 4.90 3.55
CA GLY A 15 4.84 3.99 4.03
C GLY A 15 3.45 4.63 4.19
N TRP A 16 3.22 5.88 3.78
CA TRP A 16 1.87 6.45 3.74
C TRP A 16 1.27 6.32 2.34
N SER A 17 -0.02 6.03 2.27
CA SER A 17 -0.77 5.88 1.02
C SER A 17 -1.84 6.97 0.91
N PHE A 18 -1.96 7.53 -0.29
CA PHE A 18 -2.92 8.57 -0.63
C PHE A 18 -3.53 8.30 -2.00
N GLU A 19 -4.78 8.72 -2.19
CA GLU A 19 -5.45 8.67 -3.49
C GLU A 19 -6.18 9.99 -3.83
N PRO A 20 -6.01 10.50 -5.06
CA PRO A 20 -5.02 10.06 -6.06
C PRO A 20 -3.58 10.34 -5.58
N THR A 21 -2.54 9.91 -6.30
CA THR A 21 -1.14 10.30 -6.02
C THR A 21 -0.67 11.45 -6.92
N SER A 22 -1.40 11.69 -8.00
CA SER A 22 -1.23 12.82 -8.90
C SER A 22 -2.56 13.22 -9.54
N VAL A 23 -2.67 14.50 -9.92
CA VAL A 23 -3.82 15.06 -10.62
C VAL A 23 -3.30 15.90 -11.79
N ASP A 24 -3.84 15.67 -12.97
CA ASP A 24 -3.58 16.50 -14.14
C ASP A 24 -4.45 17.75 -14.08
N ILE A 25 -3.84 18.92 -14.28
CA ILE A 25 -4.49 20.23 -14.21
C ILE A 25 -4.30 20.93 -15.54
N HIS A 26 -5.40 21.17 -16.24
CA HIS A 26 -5.44 22.02 -17.43
C HIS A 26 -5.87 23.42 -17.03
N VAL A 27 -4.99 24.41 -17.13
CA VAL A 27 -5.31 25.81 -16.80
C VAL A 27 -5.61 26.55 -18.10
N ASP A 28 -6.87 26.90 -18.34
CA ASP A 28 -7.32 27.64 -19.54
C ASP A 28 -7.81 29.07 -19.22
N GLY A 29 -8.01 29.41 -17.93
CA GLY A 29 -8.48 30.70 -17.46
C GLY A 29 -9.99 30.92 -17.67
N ILE A 30 -10.75 29.88 -18.03
CA ILE A 30 -12.18 29.97 -18.36
C ILE A 30 -12.96 28.85 -17.68
N ASN A 31 -12.55 27.60 -17.89
CA ASN A 31 -13.27 26.40 -17.49
C ASN A 31 -12.47 25.43 -16.62
N ASP A 32 -11.31 25.86 -16.11
CA ASP A 32 -10.47 25.07 -15.23
C ASP A 32 -10.85 25.12 -13.74
N ILE A 33 -10.27 24.20 -12.96
CA ILE A 33 -10.49 24.06 -11.52
C ILE A 33 -10.02 25.29 -10.72
N CYS A 34 -8.94 25.95 -11.16
CA CYS A 34 -8.40 27.12 -10.48
C CYS A 34 -9.33 28.33 -10.67
N THR A 35 -9.85 28.54 -11.89
CA THR A 35 -10.78 29.62 -12.23
C THR A 35 -12.14 29.44 -11.56
N LYS A 36 -12.57 28.20 -11.32
CA LYS A 36 -13.81 27.87 -10.62
C LYS A 36 -13.67 27.83 -9.09
N GLY A 37 -12.48 28.04 -8.55
CA GLY A 37 -12.21 27.96 -7.10
C GLY A 37 -12.44 26.55 -6.54
N GLY A 38 -12.21 25.50 -7.34
CA GLY A 38 -12.36 24.12 -6.90
C GLY A 38 -11.13 23.62 -6.13
N ASP A 39 -11.37 22.74 -5.16
CA ASP A 39 -10.32 22.13 -4.36
C ASP A 39 -9.81 20.83 -5.00
N ILE A 40 -8.50 20.60 -4.88
CA ILE A 40 -7.86 19.32 -5.21
C ILE A 40 -7.56 18.60 -3.90
N ASN A 41 -8.36 17.57 -3.61
CA ASN A 41 -8.24 16.81 -2.38
C ASN A 41 -7.46 15.52 -2.59
N PHE A 42 -6.48 15.28 -1.73
CA PHE A 42 -5.75 14.02 -1.65
C PHE A 42 -6.20 13.27 -0.40
N VAL A 43 -6.73 12.06 -0.58
CA VAL A 43 -7.32 11.28 0.52
C VAL A 43 -6.29 10.33 1.08
N PHE A 44 -6.01 10.44 2.38
CA PHE A 44 -5.21 9.43 3.08
C PHE A 44 -5.94 8.09 3.09
N THR A 45 -5.29 7.03 2.59
CA THR A 45 -5.88 5.69 2.44
C THR A 45 -5.27 4.66 3.37
N GLY A 46 -4.24 5.02 4.13
CA GLY A 46 -3.64 4.14 5.13
C GLY A 46 -2.13 4.04 5.02
N PHE A 47 -1.58 3.04 5.69
CA PHE A 47 -0.15 2.78 5.78
C PHE A 47 0.26 1.55 4.98
N SER A 48 1.55 1.44 4.74
CA SER A 48 2.19 0.26 4.16
C SER A 48 2.75 -0.59 5.28
N VAL A 49 2.25 -1.82 5.42
CA VAL A 49 2.77 -2.80 6.36
C VAL A 49 3.70 -3.74 5.61
N ASN A 50 5.00 -3.64 5.89
CA ASN A 50 6.04 -4.39 5.21
C ASN A 50 6.64 -5.45 6.13
N GLY A 51 6.99 -6.61 5.56
CA GLY A 51 7.61 -7.69 6.33
C GLY A 51 8.41 -8.64 5.45
N LYS A 52 8.99 -9.66 6.10
CA LYS A 52 9.72 -10.73 5.42
C LYS A 52 9.36 -12.09 6.02
N VAL A 53 9.17 -13.07 5.16
CA VAL A 53 9.31 -14.49 5.50
C VAL A 53 10.78 -14.85 5.37
N LEU A 54 11.32 -15.63 6.31
CA LEU A 54 12.72 -16.07 6.31
C LEU A 54 12.80 -17.59 6.25
N SER A 55 13.86 -18.09 5.62
CA SER A 55 14.25 -19.49 5.78
C SER A 55 15.05 -19.63 7.07
N LYS A 56 14.85 -20.72 7.81
CA LYS A 56 15.53 -20.95 9.09
C LYS A 56 17.05 -20.87 8.91
N GLY A 57 17.70 -19.97 9.66
CA GLY A 57 19.15 -19.76 9.60
C GLY A 57 19.64 -18.96 8.40
N GLN A 58 18.75 -18.36 7.60
CA GLN A 58 19.10 -17.53 6.45
C GLN A 58 18.52 -16.12 6.57
N ALA A 59 19.25 -15.14 6.04
CA ALA A 59 18.82 -13.74 5.98
C ALA A 59 17.75 -13.47 4.90
N LEU A 60 17.54 -14.41 4.00
CA LEU A 60 16.59 -14.34 2.90
C LEU A 60 15.60 -15.49 2.99
N GLY A 61 14.37 -15.22 2.61
CA GLY A 61 13.32 -16.24 2.49
C GLY A 61 12.89 -16.50 1.07
N PRO A 62 12.00 -17.49 0.90
CA PRO A 62 11.48 -17.87 -0.40
C PRO A 62 10.45 -16.87 -0.94
N ALA A 63 10.32 -16.83 -2.26
CA ALA A 63 9.14 -16.25 -2.91
C ALA A 63 7.99 -17.28 -2.93
N GLY A 64 6.76 -16.83 -3.16
CA GLY A 64 5.61 -17.73 -3.37
C GLY A 64 4.83 -18.10 -2.10
N VAL A 65 5.28 -17.68 -0.92
CA VAL A 65 4.49 -17.81 0.33
C VAL A 65 3.34 -16.81 0.31
N LEU A 66 2.11 -17.31 0.49
CA LEU A 66 0.91 -16.49 0.65
C LEU A 66 0.91 -15.88 2.05
N VAL A 67 0.71 -14.57 2.13
CA VAL A 67 0.60 -13.82 3.39
C VAL A 67 -0.73 -13.07 3.38
N ALA A 68 -1.51 -13.24 4.43
CA ALA A 68 -2.83 -12.68 4.61
C ALA A 68 -2.87 -11.74 5.82
N LEU A 69 -3.47 -10.57 5.64
CA LEU A 69 -3.83 -9.66 6.73
C LEU A 69 -5.28 -9.95 7.13
N ARG A 70 -5.51 -10.26 8.40
CA ARG A 70 -6.80 -10.71 8.93
C ARG A 70 -7.29 -9.82 10.05
N SER A 71 -8.62 -9.74 10.18
CA SER A 71 -9.26 -9.18 11.36
C SER A 71 -9.15 -10.17 12.53
N PRO A 72 -8.60 -9.78 13.69
CA PRO A 72 -8.49 -10.67 14.85
C PRO A 72 -9.87 -11.07 15.39
N SER A 73 -10.87 -10.20 15.28
CA SER A 73 -12.21 -10.45 15.84
C SER A 73 -13.05 -11.41 15.01
N THR A 74 -12.86 -11.45 13.70
CA THR A 74 -13.69 -12.24 12.77
C THR A 74 -12.92 -13.34 12.05
N GLY A 75 -11.58 -13.32 12.08
CA GLY A 75 -10.71 -14.21 11.31
C GLY A 75 -10.76 -13.97 9.79
N VAL A 76 -11.54 -12.98 9.33
CA VAL A 76 -11.71 -12.69 7.90
C VAL A 76 -10.43 -12.11 7.34
N THR A 77 -10.03 -12.62 6.16
CA THR A 77 -8.91 -12.07 5.40
C THR A 77 -9.34 -10.78 4.71
N LEU A 78 -8.70 -9.68 5.09
CA LEU A 78 -8.95 -8.33 4.56
C LEU A 78 -8.12 -8.08 3.31
N GLN A 79 -6.86 -8.53 3.32
CA GLN A 79 -5.94 -8.44 2.19
C GLN A 79 -5.06 -9.68 2.14
N SER A 80 -4.56 -10.01 0.95
CA SER A 80 -3.55 -11.05 0.78
C SER A 80 -2.53 -10.62 -0.26
N THR A 81 -1.31 -11.13 -0.09
CA THR A 81 -0.18 -10.87 -0.98
C THR A 81 0.72 -12.10 -1.01
N THR A 82 1.64 -12.16 -1.97
CA THR A 82 2.61 -13.24 -2.08
C THR A 82 4.01 -12.68 -1.91
N THR A 83 4.84 -13.40 -1.17
CA THR A 83 6.25 -13.02 -0.99
C THR A 83 7.00 -13.00 -2.33
N HIS A 84 7.81 -11.97 -2.50
CA HIS A 84 8.76 -11.81 -3.59
C HIS A 84 10.11 -12.46 -3.26
N PRO A 85 11.05 -12.56 -4.23
CA PRO A 85 12.41 -13.02 -3.94
C PRO A 85 13.05 -12.29 -2.75
N GLY A 86 13.67 -13.07 -1.86
CA GLY A 86 14.16 -12.57 -0.57
C GLY A 86 13.09 -12.52 0.53
N GLY A 87 11.91 -13.07 0.29
CA GLY A 87 10.84 -13.27 1.26
C GLY A 87 10.01 -12.03 1.58
N LYS A 88 10.22 -10.92 0.86
CA LYS A 88 9.58 -9.64 1.15
C LYS A 88 8.11 -9.65 0.76
N TYR A 89 7.26 -9.06 1.60
CA TYR A 89 5.86 -8.78 1.28
C TYR A 89 5.46 -7.40 1.81
N ALA A 90 4.39 -6.85 1.23
CA ALA A 90 3.81 -5.59 1.65
C ALA A 90 2.29 -5.61 1.51
N PHE A 91 1.60 -5.05 2.51
CA PHE A 91 0.21 -4.63 2.42
C PHE A 91 0.18 -3.11 2.28
N LEU A 92 -0.68 -2.59 1.40
CA LEU A 92 -0.82 -1.16 1.15
C LEU A 92 -2.20 -0.71 1.60
N LYS A 93 -2.33 0.59 1.92
CA LYS A 93 -3.59 1.21 2.33
C LYS A 93 -4.21 0.53 3.56
N VAL A 94 -3.38 0.17 4.52
CA VAL A 94 -3.83 -0.43 5.79
C VAL A 94 -4.14 0.70 6.77
N LEU A 95 -5.42 0.87 7.12
CA LEU A 95 -5.81 1.86 8.12
C LEU A 95 -5.30 1.46 9.51
N PRO A 96 -5.12 2.40 10.46
CA PRO A 96 -4.83 2.07 11.85
C PRO A 96 -5.86 1.10 12.44
N GLY A 97 -5.36 0.07 13.13
CA GLY A 97 -6.20 -0.94 13.76
C GLY A 97 -5.39 -2.15 14.21
N GLU A 98 -6.08 -3.11 14.79
CA GLU A 98 -5.50 -4.40 15.16
C GLU A 98 -5.70 -5.42 14.03
N TYR A 99 -4.63 -6.13 13.71
CA TYR A 99 -4.60 -7.10 12.62
C TYR A 99 -3.75 -8.30 12.98
N GLU A 100 -4.10 -9.45 12.42
CA GLU A 100 -3.27 -10.65 12.44
C GLU A 100 -2.65 -10.89 11.06
N VAL A 101 -1.38 -11.31 11.05
CA VAL A 101 -0.69 -11.71 9.82
C VAL A 101 -0.58 -13.22 9.80
N PHE A 102 -1.13 -13.84 8.76
CA PHE A 102 -1.11 -15.28 8.59
C PHE A 102 -0.34 -15.66 7.32
N ALA A 103 0.62 -16.57 7.42
CA ALA A 103 1.38 -17.06 6.28
C ALA A 103 1.09 -18.53 6.00
N SER A 104 0.93 -18.89 4.72
CA SER A 104 0.71 -20.27 4.28
C SER A 104 1.43 -20.60 2.97
N HIS A 105 1.75 -21.88 2.80
CA HIS A 105 2.31 -22.43 1.57
C HIS A 105 1.80 -23.88 1.38
N PRO A 106 1.55 -24.35 0.13
CA PRO A 106 1.00 -25.69 -0.10
C PRO A 106 1.89 -26.84 0.41
N THR A 107 3.21 -26.61 0.47
CA THR A 107 4.19 -27.67 0.79
C THR A 107 4.98 -27.42 2.07
N TRP A 108 5.06 -26.18 2.56
CA TRP A 108 5.93 -25.83 3.67
C TRP A 108 5.13 -25.48 4.90
N THR A 109 5.54 -26.03 6.04
CA THR A 109 5.02 -25.60 7.34
C THR A 109 5.73 -24.33 7.77
N LEU A 110 4.96 -23.26 7.94
CA LEU A 110 5.47 -21.99 8.45
C LEU A 110 5.26 -21.91 9.97
N LYS A 111 6.16 -21.19 10.63
CA LYS A 111 6.07 -20.84 12.04
C LYS A 111 6.42 -19.38 12.19
N GLU A 112 5.87 -18.73 13.20
CA GLU A 112 6.29 -17.40 13.60
C GLU A 112 7.78 -17.43 13.95
N ALA A 113 8.51 -16.41 13.51
CA ALA A 113 9.92 -16.27 13.84
C ALA A 113 10.03 -15.94 15.33
N ALA A 114 10.81 -16.75 16.07
CA ALA A 114 11.13 -16.51 17.47
C ALA A 114 12.20 -15.43 17.63
#